data_AF-A0A537W5C2-F1
#
_entry.id   AF-A0A537W5C2-F1
#
_cell.length_a   1.000
_cell.length_b   1.000
_cell.length_c   1.000
_cell.angle_alpha   90.00
_cell.angle_beta   90.00
_cell.angle_gamma   90.00
#
_symmetry.space_group_name_H-M   'P 1'
#
loop_
_entity.id
_entity.type
_entity.pdbx_description
1 polymer ?
#
loop_
_entity_poly.entity_id
_entity_poly.type
_entity_poly.pdbx_seq_one_letter_code
_entity_poly.pdbx_strand_id
1 'polypeptide(L)'
;MNGLTPSQKGAVAEAAITAAAIQLGFVVLRPACEGGRYDLAIDMDPALLRVQCKLARRVGGVLSVNLQTCRYTPSGCVRTSYDASEVDAVGVYSLHLSRCFLLPIAEVEGRRGIHLRLDPTKNNQADRIKWARDYEFPAVMQHFVNVVGAIAQLGER
;
A
#
# COMPACT_ATOMS: atom_id res chain seq x y z
N MET A 1 14.66 8.34 -12.23
CA MET A 1 13.22 8.34 -12.56
C MET A 1 12.72 9.61 -13.25
N ASN A 2 13.56 10.63 -13.48
CA ASN A 2 13.16 11.76 -14.34
C ASN A 2 12.91 11.24 -15.76
N GLY A 3 11.78 11.60 -16.37
CA GLY A 3 11.38 11.17 -17.71
C GLY A 3 10.33 10.06 -17.79
N LEU A 4 10.05 9.33 -16.69
CA LEU A 4 8.98 8.33 -16.69
C LEU A 4 7.59 8.95 -16.57
N THR A 5 6.64 8.42 -17.33
CA THR A 5 5.21 8.76 -17.22
C THR A 5 4.63 8.31 -15.88
N PRO A 6 3.48 8.86 -15.45
CA PRO A 6 2.80 8.38 -14.24
C PRO A 6 2.52 6.87 -14.26
N SER A 7 2.07 6.33 -15.39
CA SER A 7 1.80 4.89 -15.54
C SER A 7 3.06 4.04 -15.42
N GLN A 8 4.17 4.47 -16.02
CA GLN A 8 5.45 3.76 -15.88
C GLN A 8 5.95 3.76 -14.43
N LYS A 9 5.74 4.84 -13.69
CA LYS A 9 6.06 4.90 -12.26
C LYS A 9 5.16 3.97 -11.42
N GLY A 10 3.89 3.85 -11.80
CA GLY A 10 2.95 2.88 -11.22
C GLY A 10 3.43 1.45 -11.42
N ALA A 11 3.75 1.09 -12.68
CA ALA A 11 4.26 -0.23 -13.02
C ALA A 11 5.54 -0.61 -12.25
N VAL A 12 6.44 0.35 -12.00
CA VAL A 12 7.63 0.11 -11.15
C VAL A 12 7.23 -0.26 -9.72
N ALA A 13 6.26 0.45 -9.13
CA ALA A 13 5.79 0.15 -7.78
C ALA A 13 5.10 -1.22 -7.73
N GLU A 14 4.21 -1.51 -8.69
CA GLU A 14 3.52 -2.81 -8.80
C GLU A 14 4.51 -3.97 -8.93
N ALA A 15 5.53 -3.84 -9.78
CA ALA A 15 6.56 -4.84 -9.95
C ALA A 15 7.37 -5.07 -8.66
N ALA A 16 7.76 -4.00 -7.97
CA ALA A 16 8.52 -4.09 -6.72
C ALA A 16 7.69 -4.75 -5.60
N ILE A 17 6.40 -4.42 -5.50
CA ILE A 17 5.50 -4.99 -4.49
C ILE A 17 5.19 -6.46 -4.82
N THR A 18 4.96 -6.78 -6.09
CA THR A 18 4.81 -8.17 -6.55
C THR A 18 6.04 -8.99 -6.18
N ALA A 19 7.24 -8.49 -6.48
CA ALA A 19 8.49 -9.17 -6.15
C ALA A 19 8.66 -9.36 -4.64
N ALA A 20 8.33 -8.35 -3.84
CA ALA A 20 8.39 -8.45 -2.37
C ALA A 20 7.43 -9.53 -1.83
N ALA A 21 6.20 -9.62 -2.35
CA ALA A 21 5.26 -10.67 -1.95
C ALA A 21 5.75 -12.08 -2.36
N ILE A 22 6.26 -12.23 -3.58
CA ILE A 22 6.80 -13.51 -4.08
C ILE A 22 8.02 -13.95 -3.24
N GLN A 23 8.90 -13.02 -2.86
CA GLN A 23 10.06 -13.32 -2.02
C GLN A 23 9.66 -13.84 -0.62
N LEU A 24 8.47 -13.46 -0.14
CA LEU A 24 7.89 -13.97 1.10
C LEU A 24 7.12 -15.29 0.91
N GLY A 25 7.05 -15.81 -0.32
CA GLY A 25 6.39 -17.08 -0.63
C GLY A 25 4.90 -16.98 -0.97
N PHE A 26 4.34 -15.78 -1.12
CA PHE A 26 2.93 -15.61 -1.46
C PHE A 26 2.66 -15.68 -2.97
N VAL A 27 1.47 -16.18 -3.32
CA VAL A 27 0.95 -16.08 -4.69
C VAL A 27 0.38 -14.68 -4.90
N VAL A 28 0.71 -14.07 -6.04
CA VAL A 28 0.20 -12.75 -6.44
C VAL A 28 -0.74 -12.89 -7.63
N LEU A 29 -1.96 -12.41 -7.46
CA LEU A 29 -3.01 -12.38 -8.47
C LEU A 29 -3.11 -10.97 -9.07
N ARG A 30 -3.40 -10.88 -10.37
CA ARG A 30 -3.61 -9.60 -11.06
C ARG A 30 -4.96 -9.57 -11.77
N PRO A 31 -5.71 -8.46 -11.69
CA PRO A 31 -6.88 -8.26 -12.53
C PRO A 31 -6.52 -8.37 -14.02
N ALA A 32 -7.37 -9.05 -14.80
CA ALA A 32 -7.19 -9.15 -16.25
C ALA A 32 -7.45 -7.82 -16.97
N CYS A 33 -8.25 -6.93 -16.37
CA CYS A 33 -8.58 -5.61 -16.89
C CYS A 33 -7.94 -4.53 -16.03
N GLU A 34 -7.39 -3.51 -16.68
CA GLU A 34 -6.88 -2.32 -16.00
C GLU A 34 -8.01 -1.41 -15.49
N GLY A 35 -7.69 -0.50 -14.57
CA GLY A 35 -8.61 0.55 -14.11
C GLY A 35 -9.54 0.16 -12.95
N GLY A 36 -9.29 -1.00 -12.34
CA GLY A 36 -9.88 -1.40 -11.06
C GLY A 36 -9.44 -0.52 -9.88
N ARG A 37 -9.92 -0.83 -8.67
CA ARG A 37 -9.56 -0.08 -7.44
C ARG A 37 -8.31 -0.61 -6.73
N TYR A 38 -7.86 -1.81 -7.08
CA TYR A 38 -6.60 -2.40 -6.65
C TYR A 38 -5.82 -2.87 -7.87
N ASP A 39 -4.50 -2.92 -7.75
CA ASP A 39 -3.61 -3.31 -8.86
C ASP A 39 -3.26 -4.81 -8.80
N LEU A 40 -3.24 -5.37 -7.59
CA LEU A 40 -3.00 -6.81 -7.36
C LEU A 40 -3.78 -7.31 -6.13
N ALA A 41 -3.90 -8.62 -6.02
CA ALA A 41 -4.29 -9.28 -4.78
C ALA A 41 -3.18 -10.27 -4.36
N ILE A 42 -3.00 -10.43 -3.05
CA ILE A 42 -2.05 -11.40 -2.48
C ILE A 42 -2.87 -12.51 -1.84
N ASP A 43 -2.59 -13.74 -2.26
CA ASP A 43 -3.22 -14.93 -1.69
C ASP A 43 -2.54 -15.29 -0.37
N MET A 44 -3.31 -15.30 0.71
CA MET A 44 -2.83 -15.60 2.06
C MET A 44 -3.45 -16.87 2.64
N ASP A 45 -4.39 -17.52 1.93
CA ASP A 45 -5.20 -18.67 2.35
C ASP A 45 -5.82 -18.60 3.78
N PRO A 46 -7.16 -18.59 3.94
CA PRO A 46 -8.21 -18.66 2.92
C PRO A 46 -8.60 -17.29 2.34
N ALA A 47 -7.88 -16.22 2.70
CA ALA A 47 -8.23 -14.86 2.33
C ALA A 47 -7.33 -14.29 1.23
N LEU A 48 -7.91 -13.37 0.44
CA LEU A 48 -7.17 -12.52 -0.49
C LEU A 48 -7.01 -11.13 0.10
N LEU A 49 -5.80 -10.57 0.01
CA LEU A 49 -5.53 -9.17 0.34
C LEU A 49 -5.53 -8.33 -0.94
N ARG A 50 -6.52 -7.47 -1.15
CA ARG A 50 -6.59 -6.54 -2.28
C ARG A 50 -5.71 -5.34 -2.02
N VAL A 51 -4.71 -5.13 -2.88
CA VAL A 51 -3.68 -4.10 -2.69
C VAL A 51 -3.64 -3.12 -3.85
N GLN A 52 -3.83 -1.84 -3.55
CA GLN A 52 -3.44 -0.77 -4.46
C GLN A 52 -1.96 -0.44 -4.26
N CYS A 53 -1.21 -0.36 -5.35
CA CYS A 53 0.19 0.01 -5.37
C CYS A 53 0.37 1.52 -5.55
N LYS A 54 1.32 2.10 -4.79
CA LYS A 54 1.73 3.50 -4.87
C LYS A 54 3.24 3.62 -4.81
N LEU A 55 3.76 4.62 -5.50
CA LEU A 55 5.14 5.05 -5.35
C LEU A 55 5.24 6.16 -4.30
N ALA A 56 6.10 5.99 -3.30
CA ALA A 56 6.41 7.02 -2.32
C ALA A 56 7.40 8.04 -2.87
N ARG A 57 7.20 9.31 -2.49
CA ARG A 57 8.20 10.38 -2.67
C ARG A 57 8.90 10.63 -1.35
N ARG A 58 10.23 10.51 -1.31
CA ARG A 58 11.00 11.00 -0.16
C ARG A 58 11.05 12.53 -0.18
N VAL A 59 10.69 13.16 0.92
CA VAL A 59 10.79 14.62 1.13
C VAL A 59 11.45 14.83 2.49
N GLY A 60 12.74 15.14 2.49
CA GLY A 60 13.54 15.16 3.72
C GLY A 60 13.52 13.80 4.43
N GLY A 61 13.15 13.80 5.71
CA GLY A 61 13.07 12.63 6.58
C GLY A 61 11.73 11.90 6.60
N VAL A 62 10.88 12.10 5.59
CA VAL A 62 9.59 11.40 5.44
C VAL A 62 9.42 10.81 4.05
N LEU A 63 8.68 9.71 3.97
CA LEU A 63 8.06 9.21 2.75
C LEU A 63 6.65 9.78 2.66
N SER A 64 6.38 10.52 1.60
CA SER A 64 5.06 11.05 1.26
C SER A 64 4.37 10.14 0.27
N VAL A 65 3.15 9.74 0.61
CA VAL A 65 2.31 8.86 -0.21
C VAL A 65 1.01 9.60 -0.54
N ASN A 66 0.68 9.69 -1.83
CA ASN A 66 -0.60 10.22 -2.29
C ASN A 66 -1.63 9.08 -2.33
N LEU A 67 -2.75 9.29 -1.63
CA LEU A 67 -3.85 8.34 -1.51
C LEU A 67 -5.10 8.79 -2.28
N GLN A 68 -5.09 9.98 -2.86
CA GLN A 68 -6.14 10.39 -3.78
C GLN A 68 -5.96 9.71 -5.13
N THR A 69 -7.08 9.27 -5.67
CA THR A 69 -7.21 8.90 -7.07
C THR A 69 -7.85 10.04 -7.84
N CYS A 70 -7.55 10.11 -9.13
CA CYS A 70 -8.12 11.07 -10.06
C CYS A 70 -8.56 10.28 -11.29
N ARG A 71 -9.87 10.18 -11.53
CA ARG A 71 -10.42 9.57 -12.73
C ARG A 71 -11.00 10.66 -13.61
N TYR A 72 -10.60 10.68 -14.88
CA TYR A 72 -11.20 11.58 -15.85
C TYR A 72 -12.55 11.00 -16.28
N THR A 73 -13.60 11.80 -16.17
CA THR A 73 -14.93 11.51 -16.68
C THR A 73 -15.28 12.54 -17.75
N PRO A 74 -16.33 12.33 -18.58
CA PRO A 74 -16.80 13.37 -19.51
C PRO A 74 -17.11 14.71 -18.84
N SER A 75 -17.49 14.69 -17.55
CA SER A 75 -17.78 15.86 -16.73
C SER A 75 -16.55 16.44 -16.01
N GLY A 76 -15.35 15.94 -16.33
CA GLY A 76 -14.08 16.38 -15.74
C GLY A 76 -13.46 15.38 -14.78
N CYS A 77 -12.42 15.84 -14.07
CA CYS A 77 -11.64 15.00 -13.17
C CYS A 77 -12.35 14.84 -11.82
N VAL A 78 -12.75 13.60 -11.51
CA VAL A 78 -13.33 13.22 -10.22
C VAL A 78 -12.22 12.70 -9.32
N ARG A 79 -12.13 13.27 -8.12
CA ARG A 79 -11.16 12.87 -7.10
C ARG A 79 -11.84 12.04 -6.02
N THR A 80 -11.35 10.84 -5.75
CA THR A 80 -11.84 9.98 -4.66
C THR A 80 -10.68 9.46 -3.83
N SER A 81 -10.95 9.15 -2.56
CA SER A 81 -10.09 8.35 -1.69
C SER A 81 -10.41 6.87 -1.84
N TYR A 82 -9.63 6.03 -1.20
CA TYR A 82 -9.94 4.61 -1.04
C TYR A 82 -10.83 4.37 0.18
N ASP A 83 -11.67 3.36 0.09
CA ASP A 83 -12.45 2.81 1.19
C ASP A 83 -12.23 1.29 1.36
N ALA A 84 -12.59 0.77 2.53
CA ALA A 84 -12.39 -0.62 2.91
C ALA A 84 -13.20 -1.63 2.07
N SER A 85 -14.27 -1.19 1.39
CA SER A 85 -15.00 -2.05 0.45
C SER A 85 -14.24 -2.26 -0.85
N GLU A 86 -13.30 -1.38 -1.19
CA GLU A 86 -12.57 -1.39 -2.45
C GLU A 86 -11.19 -2.06 -2.36
N VAL A 87 -10.45 -1.79 -1.29
CA VAL A 87 -9.09 -2.26 -1.06
C VAL A 87 -8.89 -2.62 0.41
N ASP A 88 -8.02 -3.59 0.69
CA ASP A 88 -7.70 -4.01 2.06
C ASP A 88 -6.42 -3.34 2.56
N ALA A 89 -5.52 -2.98 1.64
CA ALA A 89 -4.30 -2.26 1.94
C ALA A 89 -3.80 -1.42 0.75
N VAL A 90 -2.92 -0.47 1.06
CA VAL A 90 -2.11 0.26 0.08
C VAL A 90 -0.66 -0.18 0.21
N GLY A 91 -0.16 -0.86 -0.82
CA GLY A 91 1.24 -1.22 -0.98
C GLY A 91 2.03 -0.01 -1.48
N VAL A 92 3.16 0.26 -0.86
CA VAL A 92 3.95 1.47 -1.11
C VAL A 92 5.40 1.10 -1.39
N TYR A 93 5.89 1.45 -2.58
CA TYR A 93 7.31 1.29 -2.90
C TYR A 93 8.06 2.61 -2.76
N SER A 94 9.21 2.60 -2.08
CA SER A 94 10.14 3.72 -2.04
C SER A 94 11.38 3.41 -2.85
N LEU A 95 11.53 4.06 -4.01
CA LEU A 95 12.73 3.90 -4.84
C LEU A 95 14.01 4.28 -4.07
N HIS A 96 13.96 5.36 -3.29
CA HIS A 96 15.13 5.84 -2.55
C HIS A 96 15.66 4.78 -1.57
N LEU A 97 14.76 4.04 -0.92
CA LEU A 97 15.15 3.04 0.06
C LEU A 97 15.27 1.63 -0.56
N SER A 98 14.76 1.45 -1.78
CA SER A 98 14.52 0.13 -2.38
C SER A 98 13.75 -0.79 -1.44
N ARG A 99 12.69 -0.27 -0.82
CA ARG A 99 11.85 -0.99 0.16
C ARG A 99 10.37 -0.83 -0.12
N CYS A 100 9.63 -1.86 0.26
CA CYS A 100 8.17 -1.88 0.23
C CYS A 100 7.60 -1.70 1.64
N PHE A 101 6.49 -0.99 1.71
CA PHE A 101 5.68 -0.79 2.90
C PHE A 101 4.25 -1.21 2.59
N LEU A 102 3.48 -1.56 3.61
CA LEU A 102 2.08 -1.93 3.47
C LEU A 102 1.26 -1.16 4.50
N LEU A 103 0.27 -0.41 4.02
CA LEU A 103 -0.62 0.41 4.83
C LEU A 103 -1.98 -0.26 4.89
N PRO A 104 -2.42 -0.81 6.04
CA PRO A 104 -3.77 -1.34 6.19
C PRO A 104 -4.82 -0.25 5.87
N ILE A 105 -5.90 -0.60 5.16
CA ILE A 105 -6.91 0.39 4.76
C ILE A 105 -7.53 1.12 5.96
N ALA A 106 -7.72 0.45 7.09
CA ALA A 106 -8.22 1.04 8.33
C ALA A 106 -7.39 2.25 8.84
N GLU A 107 -6.12 2.35 8.45
CA GLU A 107 -5.25 3.47 8.82
C GLU A 107 -5.36 4.66 7.86
N VAL A 108 -5.86 4.44 6.64
CA VAL A 108 -5.73 5.39 5.52
C VAL A 108 -7.03 5.66 4.76
N GLU A 109 -8.12 4.96 5.07
CA GLU A 109 -9.45 5.18 4.50
C GLU A 109 -9.87 6.66 4.61
N GLY A 110 -10.46 7.18 3.52
CA GLY A 110 -10.91 8.58 3.45
C GLY A 110 -9.79 9.63 3.40
N ARG A 111 -8.51 9.23 3.48
CA ARG A 111 -7.38 10.18 3.50
C ARG A 111 -6.92 10.55 2.10
N ARG A 112 -6.39 11.77 1.99
CA ARG A 112 -5.79 12.29 0.74
C ARG A 112 -4.32 11.91 0.58
N GLY A 113 -3.65 11.63 1.68
CA GLY A 113 -2.24 11.27 1.72
C GLY A 113 -1.79 10.93 3.13
N ILE A 114 -0.59 10.39 3.24
CA ILE A 114 0.04 10.02 4.50
C ILE A 114 1.56 10.24 4.42
N HIS A 115 2.15 10.55 5.56
CA HIS A 115 3.60 10.69 5.72
C HIS A 115 4.13 9.61 6.65
N LEU A 116 5.08 8.81 6.17
CA LEU A 116 5.80 7.83 6.97
C LEU A 116 7.16 8.40 7.36
N ARG A 117 7.42 8.54 8.66
CA ARG A 117 8.65 9.13 9.20
C ARG A 117 9.80 8.14 9.15
N LEU A 118 10.95 8.61 8.65
CA LEU A 118 12.22 7.89 8.64
C LEU A 118 13.18 8.44 9.70
N ASP A 119 13.27 9.77 9.78
CA ASP A 119 14.25 10.46 10.62
C ASP A 119 13.59 10.99 11.91
N PRO A 120 14.35 11.17 13.02
CA PRO A 120 13.83 11.80 14.23
C PRO A 120 13.17 13.16 13.97
N THR A 121 12.17 13.51 14.79
CA THR A 121 11.52 14.82 14.70
C THR A 121 12.43 15.92 15.20
N LYS A 122 12.38 17.09 14.54
CA LYS A 122 13.20 18.25 14.94
C LYS A 122 12.74 18.88 16.25
N ASN A 123 11.49 18.65 16.65
CA ASN A 123 10.84 19.25 17.81
C ASN A 123 10.54 18.22 18.92
N ASN A 124 11.19 17.05 18.91
CA ASN A 124 10.95 15.93 19.85
C ASN A 124 9.49 15.47 19.93
N GLN A 125 8.64 15.81 18.94
CA GLN A 125 7.31 15.23 18.85
C GLN A 125 7.46 13.72 18.64
N ALA A 126 6.80 12.92 19.47
CA ALA A 126 6.70 11.47 19.31
C ALA A 126 5.26 11.03 19.04
N ASP A 127 4.28 11.83 19.46
CA ASP A 127 2.87 11.46 19.39
C ASP A 127 2.30 11.53 17.98
N ARG A 128 1.47 10.52 17.66
CA ARG A 128 0.73 10.34 16.40
C ARG A 128 1.62 10.28 15.16
N ILE A 129 2.90 9.96 15.34
CA ILE A 129 3.81 9.74 14.23
C ILE A 129 3.58 8.36 13.65
N LYS A 130 3.45 8.31 12.34
CA LYS A 130 3.45 7.09 11.55
C LYS A 130 4.89 6.79 11.16
N TRP A 131 5.57 5.92 11.90
CA TRP A 131 6.96 5.57 11.57
C TRP A 131 6.98 4.58 10.42
N ALA A 132 7.87 4.78 9.45
CA ALA A 132 7.96 3.89 8.29
C ALA A 132 8.25 2.44 8.70
N ARG A 133 9.05 2.24 9.76
CA ARG A 133 9.38 0.91 10.29
C ARG A 133 8.16 0.09 10.74
N ASP A 134 7.09 0.77 11.17
CA ASP A 134 5.87 0.10 11.65
C ASP A 134 5.03 -0.44 10.48
N TYR A 135 5.38 -0.03 9.24
CA TYR A 135 4.66 -0.38 8.02
C TYR A 135 5.54 -1.18 7.04
N GLU A 136 6.71 -1.68 7.46
CA GLU A 136 7.59 -2.49 6.59
C GLU A 136 6.83 -3.72 6.09
N PHE A 137 6.85 -3.93 4.77
CA PHE A 137 5.96 -4.88 4.09
C PHE A 137 5.98 -6.30 4.68
N PRO A 138 7.14 -6.93 4.95
CA PRO A 138 7.16 -8.27 5.55
C PRO A 138 6.49 -8.36 6.91
N ALA A 139 6.71 -7.38 7.78
CA ALA A 139 6.15 -7.38 9.14
C ALA A 139 4.62 -7.25 9.12
N VAL A 140 4.11 -6.36 8.27
CA VAL A 140 2.67 -6.15 8.13
C VAL A 140 2.00 -7.35 7.43
N MET A 141 2.63 -7.95 6.43
CA MET A 141 2.12 -9.20 5.81
C MET A 141 2.00 -10.33 6.83
N GLN A 142 3.01 -10.52 7.68
CA GLN A 142 2.94 -11.52 8.74
C GLN A 142 1.78 -11.25 9.72
N HIS A 143 1.53 -9.98 10.03
CA HIS A 143 0.40 -9.60 10.86
C HIS A 143 -0.95 -9.98 10.21
N PHE A 144 -1.13 -9.69 8.91
CA PHE A 144 -2.34 -10.09 8.18
C PHE A 144 -2.56 -11.61 8.19
N VAL A 145 -1.51 -12.39 7.92
CA VAL A 145 -1.59 -13.87 7.97
C VAL A 145 -2.03 -14.35 9.35
N ASN A 146 -1.45 -13.80 10.42
CA ASN A 146 -1.81 -14.18 11.78
C ASN A 146 -3.28 -13.87 12.10
N VAL A 147 -3.78 -12.71 11.67
CA VAL A 147 -5.17 -12.30 11.89
C VAL A 147 -6.13 -13.22 11.12
N VAL A 148 -5.83 -13.50 9.85
CA VAL A 148 -6.64 -14.39 9.01
C VAL A 148 -6.68 -15.81 9.57
N GLY A 149 -5.52 -16.35 9.96
CA GLY A 149 -5.44 -17.68 10.58
C GLY A 149 -6.20 -17.77 11.91
N ALA A 150 -6.16 -16.72 12.74
CA ALA A 150 -6.93 -16.67 13.98
C ALA A 150 -8.45 -16.66 13.74
N ILE A 151 -8.91 -15.96 12.71
CA ILE A 151 -10.34 -15.91 12.35
C ILE A 151 -10.81 -17.27 11.81
N ALA A 152 -10.01 -17.91 10.95
CA ALA A 152 -10.34 -19.23 10.41
C ALA A 152 -10.54 -20.27 11.53
N GLN A 153 -9.66 -20.28 12.55
CA GLN A 153 -9.76 -21.20 13.69
C GLN A 153 -10.97 -20.96 14.60
N LEU A 154 -11.49 -19.73 14.65
CA LEU A 154 -12.69 -19.39 15.44
C LEU A 154 -13.99 -19.80 14.73
N GLY A 155 -14.00 -19.83 13.39
CA GLY A 155 -15.16 -20.22 12.59
C GLY A 155 -15.38 -21.74 12.47
N GLU A 156 -14.41 -22.56 12.87
CA GLU A 156 -14.49 -24.03 12.85
C GLU A 156 -14.99 -24.65 14.17
N ARG A 157 -15.44 -23.83 15.13
CA ARG A 157 -16.04 -24.26 16.42
C ARG A 157 -17.53 -24.01 16.46
#